data_AF-A0A165I0W7-F1
#
_entry.id   AF-A0A165I0W7-F1
#
_cell.length_a   1.000
_cell.length_b   1.000
_cell.length_c   1.000
_cell.angle_alpha   90.00
_cell.angle_beta   90.00
_cell.angle_gamma   90.00
#
_symmetry.space_group_name_H-M   'P 1'
#
loop_
_entity.id
_entity.type
_entity.pdbx_description
1 polymer ?
#
loop_
_entity_poly.entity_id
_entity_poly.type
_entity_poly.pdbx_seq_one_letter_code
_entity_poly.pdbx_strand_id
1 'polypeptide(L)'
;MGLGKTFLMLAHILVSKDTEPVAPRSTFCGATLLVLPLSLLQGWEKEIEDSIEPERLKFLTYHAANIKQNTKIEDLKSQDLVIVTYDTLQKDSTTNGPLSKICWKRLVLDEGHEAINVKSKKTQAIMKISAERTVIMTGTVFINSPKDFGTFLAITNLCKPLNVDKDFKKYITTKLNSEDEEKRFAAESLLQSVVRQTTLRRTKDMMVDDHRPLVPLPPIDVRDVAVSLSPEVQKGYNEILELVQTRIVQLSAPGTIHEIPRLFLSAITYLRLYCLDPSLVKANWVKTLRSDVESRSQAQTVLFTEQATTVHKVLKGSSFFDPTTEEALEDTTPMTVEDDDAEPELSAKIQALVNQLDAFPSGDKILVFSQFTRFLTRIERILTRRGIPSLRLDGSQTDAQRRTTLKRFDVVDTDNAKKWPEAHPRVLLLSLKAGACGLNLTVANHVIFMDPWWQSAIIQQATDRIRRLGQTKPMTVHHLLAAGTIEERVRYVSAHKQKISDDAFSWIKTPVLKEEAEAARISDALKALGL
;
A
#
# COMPACT_ATOMS: atom_id res chain seq x y z
N MET A 1 -11.09 -5.58 -0.27
CA MET A 1 -11.79 -4.75 0.75
C MET A 1 -13.26 -4.55 0.37
N GLY A 2 -14.08 -3.88 1.19
CA GLY A 2 -15.46 -3.53 0.82
C GLY A 2 -16.54 -4.61 0.98
N LEU A 3 -16.28 -5.64 1.80
CA LEU A 3 -17.22 -6.73 2.11
C LEU A 3 -17.73 -6.70 3.57
N GLY A 4 -17.68 -5.53 4.24
CA GLY A 4 -18.21 -5.35 5.59
C GLY A 4 -17.42 -6.03 6.72
N LYS A 5 -16.08 -5.97 6.71
CA LYS A 5 -15.23 -6.58 7.76
C LYS A 5 -15.58 -6.05 9.17
N THR A 6 -15.75 -4.73 9.28
CA THR A 6 -16.09 -4.02 10.51
C THR A 6 -17.41 -4.50 11.08
N PHE A 7 -18.48 -4.46 10.28
CA PHE A 7 -19.81 -4.95 10.67
C PHE A 7 -19.79 -6.41 11.13
N LEU A 8 -19.11 -7.30 10.38
CA LEU A 8 -18.99 -8.72 10.75
C LEU A 8 -18.28 -8.90 12.10
N MET A 9 -17.24 -8.11 12.36
CA MET A 9 -16.52 -8.17 13.64
C MET A 9 -17.38 -7.68 14.80
N LEU A 10 -18.12 -6.57 14.62
CA LEU A 10 -19.05 -6.06 15.62
C LEU A 10 -20.15 -7.09 15.94
N ALA A 11 -20.76 -7.69 14.92
CA ALA A 11 -21.72 -8.78 15.10
C ALA A 11 -21.11 -9.96 15.87
N HIS A 12 -19.88 -10.37 15.55
CA HIS A 12 -19.18 -11.45 16.25
C HIS A 12 -18.82 -11.10 17.71
N ILE A 13 -18.52 -9.83 18.02
CA ILE A 13 -18.34 -9.36 19.40
C ILE A 13 -19.66 -9.50 20.17
N LEU A 14 -20.76 -9.02 19.61
CA LEU A 14 -22.08 -9.07 20.25
C LEU A 14 -22.59 -10.50 20.47
N VAL A 15 -22.48 -11.37 19.47
CA VAL A 15 -22.91 -12.77 19.61
C VAL A 15 -22.09 -13.49 20.68
N SER A 16 -20.76 -13.36 20.64
CA SER A 16 -19.88 -14.01 21.63
C SER A 16 -20.03 -13.42 23.03
N LYS A 17 -20.47 -12.16 23.17
CA LYS A 17 -20.82 -11.57 24.48
C LYS A 17 -21.97 -12.34 25.13
N ASP A 18 -22.96 -12.78 24.36
CA ASP A 18 -24.12 -13.48 24.87
C ASP A 18 -23.89 -15.00 25.01
N THR A 19 -23.27 -15.62 23.99
CA THR A 19 -23.19 -17.08 23.89
C THR A 19 -21.96 -17.67 24.56
N GLU A 20 -20.91 -16.87 24.79
CA GLU A 20 -19.62 -17.33 25.30
C GLU A 20 -19.07 -16.39 26.37
N PRO A 21 -19.78 -16.18 27.49
CA PRO A 21 -19.29 -15.35 28.58
C PRO A 21 -18.00 -15.95 29.16
N VAL A 22 -17.10 -15.08 29.61
CA VAL A 22 -15.86 -15.53 30.23
C VAL A 22 -16.16 -16.28 31.53
N ALA A 23 -15.54 -17.44 31.71
CA ALA A 23 -15.78 -18.27 32.89
C ALA A 23 -15.45 -17.50 34.19
N PRO A 24 -16.22 -17.66 35.28
CA PRO A 24 -16.04 -16.89 36.53
C PRO A 24 -14.66 -16.98 37.18
N ARG A 25 -13.84 -17.98 36.83
CA ARG A 25 -12.47 -18.18 37.33
C ARG A 25 -11.39 -17.94 36.27
N SER A 26 -11.76 -17.40 35.12
CA SER A 26 -10.82 -17.09 34.05
C SER A 26 -9.92 -15.92 34.47
N THR A 27 -8.67 -15.96 34.02
CA THR A 27 -7.76 -14.81 34.14
C THR A 27 -8.07 -13.72 33.13
N PHE A 28 -8.82 -14.04 32.07
CA PHE A 28 -9.23 -13.10 31.02
C PHE A 28 -10.43 -12.26 31.48
N CYS A 29 -10.49 -10.99 31.09
CA CYS A 29 -11.69 -10.16 31.21
C CYS A 29 -12.61 -10.36 30.00
N GLY A 30 -13.87 -9.93 30.09
CA GLY A 30 -14.84 -10.03 29.00
C GLY A 30 -14.60 -9.09 27.81
N ALA A 31 -13.69 -8.12 27.96
CA ALA A 31 -13.48 -7.04 27.00
C ALA A 31 -12.69 -7.48 25.76
N THR A 32 -13.03 -6.87 24.62
CA THR A 32 -12.27 -6.97 23.37
C THR A 32 -11.36 -5.75 23.21
N LEU A 33 -10.07 -5.96 22.95
CA LEU A 33 -9.14 -4.89 22.55
C LEU A 33 -9.06 -4.81 21.03
N LEU A 34 -9.50 -3.69 20.46
CA LEU A 34 -9.41 -3.38 19.04
C LEU A 34 -8.28 -2.39 18.78
N VAL A 35 -7.32 -2.80 17.96
CA VAL A 35 -6.18 -2.00 17.54
C VAL A 35 -6.35 -1.64 16.06
N LEU A 36 -6.27 -0.35 15.73
CA LEU A 36 -6.51 0.15 14.37
C LEU A 36 -5.60 1.33 13.99
N PRO A 37 -5.47 1.67 12.70
CA PRO A 37 -4.84 2.92 12.25
C PRO A 37 -5.64 4.14 12.72
N LEU A 38 -4.98 5.25 13.06
CA LEU A 38 -5.66 6.48 13.51
C LEU A 38 -6.76 6.96 12.55
N SER A 39 -6.55 6.79 11.24
CA SER A 39 -7.50 7.19 10.19
C SER A 39 -8.82 6.42 10.21
N LEU A 40 -8.88 5.25 10.84
CA LEU A 40 -10.09 4.42 10.93
C LEU A 40 -10.87 4.62 12.23
N LEU A 41 -10.28 5.31 13.22
CA LEU A 41 -10.85 5.44 14.56
C LEU A 41 -12.27 6.02 14.54
N GLN A 42 -12.45 7.20 13.94
CA GLN A 42 -13.77 7.85 13.83
C GLN A 42 -14.76 6.99 13.02
N GLY A 43 -14.27 6.24 12.04
CA GLY A 43 -15.11 5.35 11.23
C GLY A 43 -15.68 4.21 12.05
N TRP A 44 -14.89 3.63 12.96
CA TRP A 44 -15.34 2.60 13.88
C TRP A 44 -16.32 3.15 14.93
N GLU A 45 -16.04 4.32 15.51
CA GLU A 45 -16.95 4.98 16.47
C GLU A 45 -18.32 5.22 15.84
N LYS A 46 -18.32 5.80 14.63
CA LYS A 46 -19.55 6.07 13.89
C LYS A 46 -20.30 4.79 13.51
N GLU A 47 -19.62 3.75 13.05
CA GLU A 47 -20.28 2.49 12.69
C GLU A 47 -20.98 1.86 13.90
N ILE A 48 -20.35 1.94 15.09
CA ILE A 48 -20.95 1.47 16.35
C ILE A 48 -22.19 2.31 16.68
N GLU A 49 -22.07 3.64 16.65
CA GLU A 49 -23.17 4.57 16.96
C GLU A 49 -24.35 4.44 15.98
N ASP A 50 -24.08 4.25 14.69
CA ASP A 50 -25.10 4.16 13.64
C ASP A 50 -25.77 2.77 13.58
N SER A 51 -25.04 1.70 13.95
CA SER A 51 -25.47 0.31 13.71
C SER A 51 -25.88 -0.47 14.96
N ILE A 52 -25.58 0.03 16.16
CA ILE A 52 -25.77 -0.70 17.42
C ILE A 52 -26.58 0.16 18.40
N GLU A 53 -27.59 -0.46 19.03
CA GLU A 53 -28.37 0.18 20.08
C GLU A 53 -27.46 0.60 21.27
N PRO A 54 -27.58 1.83 21.81
CA PRO A 54 -26.63 2.39 22.79
C PRO A 54 -26.37 1.53 24.03
N GLU A 55 -27.35 0.74 24.49
CA GLU A 55 -27.22 -0.10 25.69
C GLU A 55 -26.56 -1.46 25.41
N ARG A 56 -26.43 -1.84 24.13
CA ARG A 56 -26.04 -3.19 23.73
C ARG A 56 -24.53 -3.41 23.78
N LEU A 57 -23.75 -2.38 23.48
CA LEU A 57 -22.27 -2.41 23.46
C LEU A 57 -21.69 -1.17 24.16
N LYS A 58 -20.98 -1.38 25.26
CA LYS A 58 -20.20 -0.32 25.92
C LYS A 58 -18.79 -0.29 25.35
N PHE A 59 -18.39 0.83 24.76
CA PHE A 59 -17.05 0.99 24.23
C PHE A 59 -16.33 2.23 24.78
N LEU A 60 -15.00 2.16 24.83
CA LEU A 60 -14.14 3.26 25.23
C LEU A 60 -12.98 3.43 24.24
N THR A 61 -12.77 4.65 23.77
CA THR A 61 -11.60 5.02 22.96
C THR A 61 -10.44 5.43 23.85
N TYR A 62 -9.42 4.57 23.94
CA TYR A 62 -8.17 4.84 24.65
C TYR A 62 -7.15 5.48 23.69
N HIS A 63 -7.21 6.80 23.56
CA HIS A 63 -6.30 7.60 22.75
C HIS A 63 -5.95 8.91 23.47
N ALA A 64 -4.74 9.42 23.31
CA ALA A 64 -4.22 10.57 24.09
C ALA A 64 -5.14 11.80 24.14
N ALA A 65 -5.93 12.03 23.08
CA ALA A 65 -6.92 13.12 23.02
C ALA A 65 -8.15 12.92 23.94
N ASN A 66 -8.50 11.67 24.25
CA ASN A 66 -9.72 11.28 24.97
C ASN A 66 -9.44 10.64 26.34
N ILE A 67 -8.17 10.35 26.65
CA ILE A 67 -7.77 9.78 27.94
C ILE A 67 -7.85 10.85 29.02
N LYS A 68 -8.77 10.65 29.99
CA LYS A 68 -8.66 11.32 31.29
C LYS A 68 -7.35 10.85 31.93
N GLN A 69 -6.55 11.76 32.48
CA GLN A 69 -5.20 11.54 33.08
C GLN A 69 -5.11 10.37 34.10
N ASN A 70 -6.21 9.69 34.44
CA ASN A 70 -6.31 8.67 35.48
C ASN A 70 -7.19 7.47 35.08
N THR A 71 -7.20 7.06 33.81
CA THR A 71 -7.97 5.86 33.37
C THR A 71 -7.40 4.61 34.06
N LYS A 72 -8.21 3.95 34.91
CA LYS A 72 -7.78 2.77 35.67
C LYS A 72 -7.97 1.50 34.86
N ILE A 73 -7.24 0.45 35.24
CA ILE A 73 -7.38 -0.90 34.67
C ILE A 73 -8.82 -1.41 34.74
N GLU A 74 -9.51 -1.13 35.86
CA GLU A 74 -10.89 -1.57 36.06
C GLU A 74 -11.89 -0.85 35.13
N ASP A 75 -11.62 0.41 34.79
CA ASP A 75 -12.44 1.15 33.83
C ASP A 75 -12.39 0.46 32.45
N LEU A 76 -11.20 0.01 32.03
CA LEU A 76 -10.99 -0.69 30.76
C LEU A 76 -11.63 -2.09 30.76
N LYS A 77 -11.52 -2.84 31.87
CA LYS A 77 -12.13 -4.17 32.00
C LYS A 77 -13.65 -4.15 32.03
N SER A 78 -14.26 -3.04 32.46
CA SER A 78 -15.72 -2.89 32.53
C SER A 78 -16.38 -2.67 31.16
N GLN A 79 -15.60 -2.40 30.11
CA GLN A 79 -16.09 -2.20 28.75
C GLN A 79 -16.26 -3.52 28.00
N ASP A 80 -17.11 -3.53 26.99
CA ASP A 80 -17.19 -4.65 26.05
C ASP A 80 -16.11 -4.52 24.95
N LEU A 81 -15.80 -3.28 24.57
CA LEU A 81 -14.84 -2.95 23.51
C LEU A 81 -13.94 -1.78 23.92
N VAL A 82 -12.63 -1.94 23.81
CA VAL A 82 -11.66 -0.87 23.97
C VAL A 82 -10.97 -0.63 22.63
N ILE A 83 -11.08 0.59 22.11
CA ILE A 83 -10.51 1.00 20.83
C ILE A 83 -9.22 1.76 21.08
N VAL A 84 -8.13 1.35 20.44
CA VAL A 84 -6.81 1.97 20.57
C VAL A 84 -6.13 2.07 19.20
N THR A 85 -5.26 3.07 19.03
CA THR A 85 -4.43 3.15 17.82
C THR A 85 -3.14 2.37 17.98
N TYR A 86 -2.57 1.87 16.88
CA TYR A 86 -1.26 1.21 16.90
C TYR A 86 -0.17 2.02 17.62
N ASP A 87 -0.12 3.34 17.38
CA ASP A 87 0.86 4.22 18.01
C ASP A 87 0.59 4.42 19.51
N THR A 88 -0.68 4.46 19.91
CA THR A 88 -1.04 4.55 21.33
C THR A 88 -0.66 3.28 22.07
N LEU A 89 -0.91 2.11 21.47
CA LEU A 89 -0.50 0.82 22.02
C LEU A 89 1.02 0.73 22.17
N GLN A 90 1.78 1.21 21.17
CA GLN A 90 3.24 1.26 21.24
C GLN A 90 3.73 2.17 22.38
N LYS A 91 3.14 3.37 22.51
CA LYS A 91 3.46 4.30 23.59
C LYS A 91 3.13 3.68 24.95
N ASP A 92 1.94 3.10 25.10
CA ASP A 92 1.49 2.42 26.31
C ASP A 92 2.44 1.30 26.72
N SER A 93 2.86 0.44 25.78
CA SER A 93 3.84 -0.60 26.05
C SER A 93 5.21 -0.04 26.47
N THR A 94 5.59 1.14 26.00
CA THR A 94 6.90 1.76 26.34
C THR A 94 6.85 2.39 27.73
N THR A 95 5.71 2.99 28.10
CA THR A 95 5.49 3.61 29.42
C THR A 95 4.99 2.64 30.47
N ASN A 96 4.95 1.33 30.17
CA ASN A 96 4.38 0.29 31.05
C ASN A 96 2.95 0.62 31.49
N GLY A 97 2.11 1.02 30.54
CA GLY A 97 0.72 1.36 30.72
C GLY A 97 -0.19 0.16 31.03
N PRO A 98 -1.50 0.40 31.17
CA PRO A 98 -2.44 -0.62 31.60
C PRO A 98 -2.74 -1.71 30.56
N LEU A 99 -2.55 -1.46 29.25
CA LEU A 99 -3.09 -2.35 28.21
C LEU A 99 -2.45 -3.75 28.21
N SER A 100 -1.13 -3.83 28.46
CA SER A 100 -0.40 -5.11 28.55
C SER A 100 -0.59 -5.85 29.87
N LYS A 101 -1.17 -5.19 30.89
CA LYS A 101 -1.44 -5.78 32.22
C LYS A 101 -2.80 -6.46 32.28
N ILE A 102 -3.63 -6.27 31.26
CA ILE A 102 -4.96 -6.87 31.15
C ILE A 102 -4.85 -8.13 30.29
N CYS A 103 -5.47 -9.22 30.75
CA CYS A 103 -5.71 -10.41 29.94
C CYS A 103 -7.06 -10.22 29.23
N TRP A 104 -7.06 -10.05 27.93
CA TRP A 104 -8.25 -9.72 27.14
C TRP A 104 -8.99 -10.98 26.67
N LYS A 105 -10.32 -10.93 26.54
CA LYS A 105 -11.07 -12.01 25.86
C LYS A 105 -10.60 -12.14 24.42
N ARG A 106 -10.40 -10.99 23.76
CA ARG A 106 -10.06 -10.95 22.34
C ARG A 106 -9.17 -9.76 22.01
N LEU A 107 -8.13 -10.02 21.22
CA LEU A 107 -7.36 -9.01 20.52
C LEU A 107 -7.79 -8.99 19.05
N VAL A 108 -8.17 -7.83 18.54
CA VAL A 108 -8.53 -7.62 17.13
C VAL A 108 -7.58 -6.58 16.55
N LEU A 109 -6.94 -6.93 15.43
CA LEU A 109 -6.10 -6.01 14.67
C LEU A 109 -6.81 -5.66 13.36
N ASP A 110 -7.24 -4.41 13.18
CA ASP A 110 -7.72 -3.92 11.89
C ASP A 110 -6.58 -3.32 11.07
N GLU A 111 -6.60 -3.54 9.77
CA GLU A 111 -5.46 -3.29 8.88
C GLU A 111 -4.14 -3.87 9.44
N GLY A 112 -4.21 -5.15 9.86
CA GLY A 112 -3.11 -5.88 10.52
C GLY A 112 -1.78 -5.90 9.78
N HIS A 113 -1.79 -5.52 8.50
CA HIS A 113 -0.62 -5.29 7.68
C HIS A 113 0.34 -4.22 8.26
N GLU A 114 -0.11 -3.37 9.20
CA GLU A 114 0.78 -2.48 9.98
C GLU A 114 1.72 -3.21 10.94
N ALA A 115 1.43 -4.48 11.28
CA ALA A 115 2.15 -5.24 12.29
C ALA A 115 3.06 -6.35 11.71
N ILE A 116 3.39 -6.31 10.42
CA ILE A 116 4.08 -7.41 9.71
C ILE A 116 5.56 -7.58 10.04
N ASN A 117 6.20 -6.62 10.72
CA ASN A 117 7.61 -6.72 11.10
C ASN A 117 7.77 -7.05 12.59
N VAL A 118 8.09 -8.30 12.90
CA VAL A 118 8.35 -8.81 14.27
C VAL A 118 9.29 -7.90 15.06
N LYS A 119 10.30 -7.29 14.44
CA LYS A 119 11.29 -6.44 15.13
C LYS A 119 10.79 -5.03 15.44
N SER A 120 9.70 -4.60 14.82
CA SER A 120 9.18 -3.25 15.02
C SER A 120 8.64 -3.07 16.44
N LYS A 121 8.79 -1.87 17.01
CA LYS A 121 8.25 -1.54 18.34
C LYS A 121 6.73 -1.74 18.40
N LYS A 122 6.03 -1.45 17.30
CA LYS A 122 4.59 -1.66 17.11
C LYS A 122 4.21 -3.13 17.26
N THR A 123 4.84 -4.03 16.49
CA THR A 123 4.55 -5.48 16.57
C THR A 123 4.98 -6.06 17.92
N GLN A 124 6.11 -5.61 18.48
CA GLN A 124 6.53 -6.02 19.82
C GLN A 124 5.55 -5.62 20.91
N ALA A 125 4.91 -4.44 20.81
CA ALA A 125 3.86 -4.03 21.73
C ALA A 125 2.61 -4.95 21.62
N ILE A 126 2.22 -5.31 20.40
CA ILE A 126 1.11 -6.23 20.14
C ILE A 126 1.40 -7.62 20.71
N MET A 127 2.59 -8.17 20.48
CA MET A 127 2.97 -9.50 20.95
C MET A 127 3.07 -9.61 22.48
N LYS A 128 3.13 -8.48 23.21
CA LYS A 128 3.07 -8.45 24.68
C LYS A 128 1.64 -8.52 25.23
N ILE A 129 0.62 -8.36 24.38
CA ILE A 129 -0.78 -8.43 24.81
C ILE A 129 -1.17 -9.88 25.07
N SER A 130 -1.70 -10.15 26.26
CA SER A 130 -2.32 -11.43 26.60
C SER A 130 -3.78 -11.43 26.17
N ALA A 131 -4.15 -12.31 25.24
CA ALA A 131 -5.53 -12.48 24.82
C ALA A 131 -5.88 -13.96 24.66
N GLU A 132 -7.10 -14.36 25.01
CA GLU A 132 -7.60 -15.72 24.79
C GLU A 132 -7.71 -16.02 23.29
N ARG A 133 -8.13 -15.02 22.51
CA ARG A 133 -8.35 -15.14 21.07
C ARG A 133 -7.75 -13.95 20.34
N THR A 134 -7.11 -14.20 19.21
CA THR A 134 -6.54 -13.13 18.38
C THR A 134 -7.09 -13.23 16.96
N VAL A 135 -7.64 -12.12 16.46
CA VAL A 135 -8.15 -12.02 15.09
C VAL A 135 -7.45 -10.88 14.37
N ILE A 136 -6.98 -11.17 13.16
CA ILE A 136 -6.34 -10.18 12.30
C ILE A 136 -7.26 -9.93 11.10
N MET A 137 -7.70 -8.69 10.93
CA MET A 137 -8.45 -8.22 9.77
C MET A 137 -7.50 -7.42 8.88
N THR A 138 -7.26 -7.89 7.67
CA THR A 138 -6.44 -7.17 6.69
C THR A 138 -6.99 -7.38 5.29
N GLY A 139 -6.91 -6.34 4.46
CA GLY A 139 -7.19 -6.47 3.02
C GLY A 139 -6.10 -7.24 2.27
N THR A 140 -4.87 -7.25 2.81
CA THR A 140 -3.66 -7.72 2.14
C THR A 140 -2.81 -8.54 3.13
N VAL A 141 -2.74 -9.85 2.88
CA VAL A 141 -2.06 -10.81 3.76
C VAL A 141 -0.55 -10.86 3.49
N PHE A 142 -0.16 -10.71 2.23
CA PHE A 142 1.23 -10.66 1.79
C PHE A 142 1.48 -9.28 1.19
N ILE A 143 2.36 -8.47 1.80
CA ILE A 143 2.73 -7.16 1.25
C ILE A 143 4.03 -7.28 0.45
N ASN A 144 5.04 -7.89 1.07
CA ASN A 144 6.40 -7.93 0.56
C ASN A 144 6.89 -9.35 0.36
N SER A 145 6.57 -10.24 1.31
CA SER A 145 7.10 -11.58 1.31
C SER A 145 6.21 -12.57 2.07
N PRO A 146 6.40 -13.88 1.87
CA PRO A 146 5.76 -14.90 2.70
C PRO A 146 6.04 -14.77 4.21
N LYS A 147 7.15 -14.11 4.59
CA LYS A 147 7.50 -13.87 5.98
C LYS A 147 6.47 -12.99 6.71
N ASP A 148 5.79 -12.09 5.99
CA ASP A 148 4.75 -11.23 6.55
C ASP A 148 3.66 -12.08 7.22
N PHE A 149 3.30 -13.20 6.60
CA PHE A 149 2.35 -14.16 7.13
C PHE A 149 2.90 -14.93 8.33
N GLY A 150 4.20 -15.24 8.34
CA GLY A 150 4.87 -15.80 9.52
C GLY A 150 4.73 -14.89 10.75
N THR A 151 4.75 -13.57 10.57
CA THR A 151 4.47 -12.61 11.66
C THR A 151 3.03 -12.70 12.14
N PHE A 152 2.05 -12.90 11.26
CA PHE A 152 0.65 -13.14 11.67
C PHE A 152 0.49 -14.44 12.47
N LEU A 153 1.16 -15.52 12.06
CA LEU A 153 1.19 -16.76 12.85
C LEU A 153 1.82 -16.54 14.24
N ALA A 154 2.89 -15.74 14.32
CA ALA A 154 3.50 -15.37 15.60
C ALA A 154 2.52 -14.59 16.50
N ILE A 155 1.84 -13.57 15.98
CA ILE A 155 0.87 -12.75 16.71
C ILE A 155 -0.34 -13.57 17.19
N THR A 156 -0.87 -14.43 16.33
CA THR A 156 -2.01 -15.31 16.64
C THR A 156 -1.63 -16.53 17.48
N ASN A 157 -0.33 -16.82 17.59
CA ASN A 157 0.22 -18.01 18.25
C ASN A 157 -0.33 -19.34 17.67
N LEU A 158 -0.62 -19.37 16.36
CA LEU A 158 -1.16 -20.54 15.65
C LEU A 158 -0.10 -21.36 14.92
N CYS A 159 -0.41 -22.62 14.62
CA CYS A 159 0.41 -23.49 13.75
C CYS A 159 1.85 -23.71 14.24
N LYS A 160 2.06 -24.01 15.52
CA LYS A 160 3.39 -24.39 16.06
C LYS A 160 4.00 -25.56 15.26
N PRO A 161 5.28 -25.49 14.84
CA PRO A 161 6.28 -24.48 15.17
C PRO A 161 6.36 -23.26 14.21
N LEU A 162 5.49 -23.16 13.20
CA LEU A 162 5.55 -22.11 12.18
C LEU A 162 5.27 -20.70 12.70
N ASN A 163 4.72 -20.54 13.92
CA ASN A 163 4.64 -19.26 14.61
C ASN A 163 6.02 -18.71 15.04
N VAL A 164 7.09 -19.50 14.97
CA VAL A 164 8.45 -19.08 15.31
C VAL A 164 9.19 -18.65 14.03
N ASP A 165 9.72 -17.42 14.00
CA ASP A 165 10.42 -16.85 12.82
C ASP A 165 11.54 -17.75 12.29
N LYS A 166 12.30 -18.41 13.18
CA LYS A 166 13.36 -19.35 12.81
C LYS A 166 12.81 -20.55 12.02
N ASP A 167 11.73 -21.15 12.51
CA ASP A 167 11.12 -22.33 11.90
C ASP A 167 10.37 -21.96 10.62
N PHE A 168 9.63 -20.85 10.62
CA PHE A 168 8.98 -20.33 9.42
C PHE A 168 10.00 -20.12 8.28
N LYS A 169 11.14 -19.49 8.58
CA LYS A 169 12.23 -19.32 7.61
C LYS A 169 12.74 -20.67 7.10
N LYS A 170 13.04 -21.60 8.01
CA LYS A 170 13.57 -22.94 7.67
C LYS A 170 12.63 -23.74 6.78
N TYR A 171 11.34 -23.75 7.08
CA TYR A 171 10.36 -24.62 6.41
C TYR A 171 9.70 -23.98 5.19
N ILE A 172 9.60 -22.65 5.15
CA ILE A 172 8.90 -21.93 4.07
C ILE A 172 9.88 -21.02 3.34
N THR A 173 10.34 -19.91 3.94
CA THR A 173 11.04 -18.85 3.20
C THR A 173 12.32 -19.33 2.50
N THR A 174 13.17 -20.09 3.18
CA THR A 174 14.42 -20.60 2.59
C THR A 174 14.16 -21.59 1.46
N LYS A 175 13.13 -22.43 1.61
CA LYS A 175 12.79 -23.46 0.61
C LYS A 175 12.09 -22.87 -0.61
N LEU A 176 11.31 -21.80 -0.46
CA LEU A 176 10.70 -21.08 -1.59
C LEU A 176 11.74 -20.45 -2.51
N ASN A 177 12.90 -20.07 -1.98
CA ASN A 177 14.02 -19.50 -2.74
C ASN A 177 15.03 -20.56 -3.21
N SER A 178 14.72 -21.85 -3.04
CA SER A 178 15.59 -22.95 -3.49
C SER A 178 15.58 -23.08 -5.00
N GLU A 179 16.74 -23.38 -5.61
CA GLU A 179 16.83 -23.74 -7.03
C GLU A 179 16.23 -25.12 -7.33
N ASP A 180 16.15 -25.98 -6.31
CA ASP A 180 15.49 -27.28 -6.35
C ASP A 180 13.95 -27.13 -6.39
N GLU A 181 13.34 -27.58 -7.48
CA GLU A 181 11.91 -27.43 -7.74
C GLU A 181 11.03 -28.23 -6.78
N GLU A 182 11.44 -29.43 -6.35
CA GLU A 182 10.66 -30.25 -5.43
C GLU A 182 10.59 -29.58 -4.05
N LYS A 183 11.72 -29.02 -3.58
CA LYS A 183 11.76 -28.28 -2.31
C LYS A 183 10.87 -27.04 -2.36
N ARG A 184 10.88 -26.31 -3.49
CA ARG A 184 10.04 -25.13 -3.70
C ARG A 184 8.56 -25.51 -3.69
N PHE A 185 8.16 -26.52 -4.46
CA PHE A 185 6.78 -27.00 -4.52
C PHE A 185 6.26 -27.48 -3.15
N ALA A 186 7.07 -28.23 -2.40
CA ALA A 186 6.70 -28.67 -1.06
C ALA A 186 6.48 -27.48 -0.10
N ALA A 187 7.28 -26.42 -0.21
CA ALA A 187 7.13 -25.21 0.59
C ALA A 187 5.90 -24.38 0.20
N GLU A 188 5.59 -24.28 -1.09
CA GLU A 188 4.38 -23.63 -1.61
C GLU A 188 3.12 -24.36 -1.12
N SER A 189 3.09 -25.70 -1.23
CA SER A 189 1.96 -26.52 -0.78
C SER A 189 1.75 -26.43 0.74
N LEU A 190 2.84 -26.41 1.52
CA LEU A 190 2.77 -26.19 2.97
C LEU A 190 2.20 -24.79 3.28
N LEU A 191 2.70 -23.75 2.63
CA LEU A 191 2.21 -22.38 2.82
C LEU A 191 0.72 -22.28 2.48
N GLN A 192 0.29 -22.79 1.33
CA GLN A 192 -1.11 -22.82 0.92
C GLN A 192 -2.00 -23.54 1.92
N SER A 193 -1.55 -24.68 2.43
CA SER A 193 -2.29 -25.46 3.44
C SER A 193 -2.48 -24.67 4.73
N VAL A 194 -1.44 -24.01 5.22
CA VAL A 194 -1.51 -23.20 6.44
C VAL A 194 -2.41 -21.99 6.24
N VAL A 195 -2.27 -21.27 5.13
CA VAL A 195 -3.12 -20.10 4.82
C VAL A 195 -4.58 -20.54 4.72
N ARG A 196 -4.87 -21.67 4.06
CA ARG A 196 -6.23 -22.20 3.93
C ARG A 196 -6.88 -22.56 5.26
N GLN A 197 -6.13 -23.08 6.22
CA GLN A 197 -6.65 -23.50 7.53
C GLN A 197 -6.80 -22.33 8.52
N THR A 198 -6.08 -21.23 8.30
CA THR A 198 -6.02 -20.12 9.26
C THR A 198 -6.66 -18.83 8.75
N THR A 199 -6.93 -18.72 7.45
CA THR A 199 -7.40 -17.49 6.82
C THR A 199 -8.74 -17.70 6.11
N LEU A 200 -9.70 -16.83 6.42
CA LEU A 200 -10.93 -16.68 5.64
C LEU A 200 -10.78 -15.49 4.69
N ARG A 201 -10.77 -15.74 3.37
CA ARG A 201 -10.74 -14.71 2.33
C ARG A 201 -11.90 -14.90 1.35
N ARG A 202 -12.61 -13.79 1.08
CA ARG A 202 -13.66 -13.70 0.06
C ARG A 202 -13.29 -12.59 -0.92
N THR A 203 -13.55 -12.79 -2.22
CA THR A 203 -13.41 -11.74 -3.24
C THR A 203 -14.79 -11.30 -3.72
N LYS A 204 -14.89 -10.06 -4.23
CA LYS A 204 -16.15 -9.49 -4.73
C LYS A 204 -16.70 -10.30 -5.91
N ASP A 205 -15.77 -10.85 -6.69
CA ASP A 205 -16.00 -11.59 -7.91
C ASP A 205 -16.22 -13.10 -7.67
N MET A 206 -16.17 -13.58 -6.41
CA MET A 206 -16.55 -14.96 -6.09
C MET A 206 -18.01 -15.20 -6.48
N MET A 207 -18.26 -16.28 -7.21
CA MET A 207 -19.61 -16.67 -7.62
C MET A 207 -20.33 -17.38 -6.46
N VAL A 208 -21.57 -16.99 -6.19
CA VAL A 208 -22.52 -17.80 -5.40
C VAL A 208 -23.16 -18.87 -6.28
N ASP A 209 -23.85 -19.83 -5.67
CA ASP A 209 -24.41 -21.03 -6.32
C ASP A 209 -25.24 -20.73 -7.59
N ASP A 210 -25.83 -19.54 -7.68
CA ASP A 210 -26.59 -19.04 -8.83
C ASP A 210 -25.74 -18.40 -9.95
N HIS A 211 -24.42 -18.61 -9.98
CA HIS A 211 -23.47 -17.99 -10.94
C HIS A 211 -23.48 -16.45 -10.96
N ARG A 212 -23.96 -15.83 -9.87
CA ARG A 212 -23.91 -14.38 -9.68
C ARG A 212 -22.70 -14.03 -8.81
N PRO A 213 -22.00 -12.91 -9.07
CA PRO A 213 -20.92 -12.47 -8.20
C PRO A 213 -21.46 -12.10 -6.81
N LEU A 214 -20.65 -12.33 -5.77
CA LEU A 214 -20.98 -12.03 -4.38
C LEU A 214 -21.41 -10.56 -4.20
N VAL A 215 -20.77 -9.66 -4.95
CA VAL A 215 -21.20 -8.27 -5.08
C VAL A 215 -21.35 -7.93 -6.55
N PRO A 216 -22.57 -7.60 -7.04
CA PRO A 216 -22.78 -7.20 -8.42
C PRO A 216 -22.15 -5.82 -8.63
N LEU A 217 -20.94 -5.80 -9.16
CA LEU A 217 -20.20 -4.58 -9.46
C LEU A 217 -20.00 -4.45 -10.96
N PRO A 218 -20.02 -3.22 -11.50
CA PRO A 218 -19.66 -2.97 -12.88
C PRO A 218 -18.26 -3.51 -13.23
N PRO A 219 -18.00 -3.80 -14.52
CA PRO A 219 -16.70 -4.28 -14.96
C PRO A 219 -15.61 -3.24 -14.69
N ILE A 220 -14.39 -3.74 -14.48
CA ILE A 220 -13.19 -2.95 -14.33
C ILE A 220 -12.24 -3.26 -15.49
N ASP A 221 -11.70 -2.20 -16.11
CA ASP A 221 -10.68 -2.29 -17.15
C ASP A 221 -9.39 -1.66 -16.64
N VAL A 222 -8.26 -2.36 -16.78
CA VAL A 222 -6.94 -1.91 -16.29
C VAL A 222 -6.01 -1.78 -17.49
N ARG A 223 -5.52 -0.55 -17.73
CA ARG A 223 -4.70 -0.20 -18.88
C ARG A 223 -3.35 0.32 -18.45
N ASP A 224 -2.29 -0.32 -18.93
CA ASP A 224 -0.94 0.22 -18.85
C ASP A 224 -0.70 1.10 -20.10
N VAL A 225 -0.55 2.40 -19.89
CA VAL A 225 -0.39 3.41 -20.94
C VAL A 225 1.08 3.80 -21.00
N ALA A 226 1.77 3.33 -22.04
CA ALA A 226 3.15 3.72 -22.31
C ALA A 226 3.24 5.21 -22.68
N VAL A 227 4.16 5.91 -22.02
CA VAL A 227 4.46 7.33 -22.22
C VAL A 227 5.89 7.45 -22.72
N SER A 228 6.06 7.95 -23.94
CA SER A 228 7.38 8.24 -24.51
C SER A 228 7.91 9.56 -23.96
N LEU A 229 9.11 9.53 -23.39
CA LEU A 229 9.83 10.75 -23.00
C LEU A 229 10.35 11.47 -24.25
N SER A 230 10.48 12.80 -24.19
CA SER A 230 11.12 13.54 -25.28
C SER A 230 12.59 13.11 -25.43
N PRO A 231 13.18 13.22 -26.64
CA PRO A 231 14.58 12.84 -26.87
C PRO A 231 15.56 13.51 -25.90
N GLU A 232 15.33 14.77 -25.56
CA GLU A 232 16.15 15.56 -24.64
C GLU A 232 16.07 15.02 -23.21
N VAL A 233 14.85 14.72 -22.75
CA VAL A 233 14.60 14.15 -21.43
C VAL A 233 15.15 12.72 -21.35
N GLN A 234 14.94 11.90 -22.38
CA GLN A 234 15.47 10.54 -22.43
C GLN A 234 17.00 10.52 -22.36
N LYS A 235 17.66 11.45 -23.06
CA LYS A 235 19.12 11.61 -22.99
C LYS A 235 19.57 11.94 -21.58
N GLY A 236 18.96 12.95 -20.94
CA GLY A 236 19.32 13.33 -19.57
C GLY A 236 19.05 12.22 -18.54
N TYR A 237 17.97 11.44 -18.72
CA TYR A 237 17.70 10.25 -17.92
C TYR A 237 18.82 9.20 -18.07
N ASN A 238 19.23 8.90 -19.30
CA ASN A 238 20.29 7.92 -19.59
C ASN A 238 21.64 8.36 -19.00
N GLU A 239 21.98 9.65 -19.07
CA GLU A 239 23.19 10.20 -18.44
C GLU A 239 23.20 9.97 -16.92
N ILE A 240 22.07 10.22 -16.24
CA ILE A 240 21.96 9.98 -14.79
C ILE A 240 22.08 8.48 -14.49
N LEU A 241 21.45 7.63 -15.30
CA LEU A 241 21.50 6.19 -15.13
C LEU A 241 22.94 5.67 -15.26
N GLU A 242 23.70 6.14 -16.25
CA GLU A 242 25.09 5.79 -16.47
C GLU A 242 25.99 6.22 -15.31
N LEU A 243 25.78 7.44 -14.78
CA LEU A 243 26.49 7.93 -13.60
C LEU A 243 26.23 7.05 -12.37
N VAL A 244 24.97 6.65 -12.15
CA VAL A 244 24.60 5.74 -11.06
C VAL A 244 25.27 4.38 -11.22
N GLN A 245 25.24 3.80 -12.43
CA GLN A 245 25.86 2.51 -12.71
C GLN A 245 27.38 2.57 -12.47
N THR A 246 28.04 3.60 -12.99
CA THR A 246 29.47 3.84 -12.79
C THR A 246 29.80 3.94 -11.30
N ARG A 247 28.99 4.70 -10.55
CA ARG A 247 29.19 4.87 -9.11
C ARG A 247 29.01 3.56 -8.33
N ILE A 248 28.03 2.73 -8.69
CA ILE A 248 27.82 1.41 -8.06
C ILE A 248 29.04 0.51 -8.29
N VAL A 249 29.62 0.53 -9.50
CA VAL A 249 30.84 -0.21 -9.81
C VAL A 249 32.01 0.29 -8.95
N GLN A 250 32.22 1.61 -8.87
CA GLN A 250 33.27 2.19 -8.01
C GLN A 250 33.12 1.85 -6.52
N LEU A 251 31.88 1.69 -6.04
CA LEU A 251 31.59 1.33 -4.65
C LEU A 251 31.68 -0.18 -4.38
N SER A 252 31.80 -1.00 -5.42
CA SER A 252 31.95 -2.46 -5.31
C SER A 252 33.35 -2.88 -4.82
N ALA A 253 34.27 -1.94 -4.66
CA ALA A 253 35.58 -2.16 -4.06
C ALA A 253 35.48 -2.55 -2.55
N PRO A 254 36.40 -3.40 -2.04
CA PRO A 254 36.44 -3.76 -0.62
C PRO A 254 36.48 -2.53 0.28
N GLY A 255 35.57 -2.45 1.25
CA GLY A 255 35.47 -1.33 2.21
C GLY A 255 34.29 -0.37 1.97
N THR A 256 33.81 -0.20 0.73
CA THR A 256 32.72 0.76 0.42
C THR A 256 31.38 0.13 0.06
N ILE A 257 31.29 -1.21 0.04
CA ILE A 257 30.07 -1.96 -0.34
C ILE A 257 28.85 -1.56 0.50
N HIS A 258 29.05 -1.16 1.75
CA HIS A 258 27.99 -0.73 2.66
C HIS A 258 27.30 0.58 2.24
N GLU A 259 27.90 1.37 1.33
CA GLU A 259 27.30 2.61 0.79
C GLU A 259 26.34 2.38 -0.37
N ILE A 260 26.49 1.25 -1.10
CA ILE A 260 25.67 0.90 -2.28
C ILE A 260 24.17 0.97 -1.99
N PRO A 261 23.63 0.45 -0.87
CA PRO A 261 22.19 0.46 -0.63
C PRO A 261 21.63 1.89 -0.54
N ARG A 262 22.36 2.80 0.12
CA ARG A 262 21.95 4.21 0.26
C ARG A 262 21.94 4.91 -1.10
N LEU A 263 23.00 4.73 -1.90
CA LEU A 263 23.07 5.27 -3.25
C LEU A 263 21.93 4.75 -4.11
N PHE A 264 21.73 3.43 -4.13
CA PHE A 264 20.73 2.77 -4.96
C PHE A 264 19.31 3.27 -4.67
N LEU A 265 18.95 3.39 -3.39
CA LEU A 265 17.64 3.92 -2.98
C LEU A 265 17.44 5.38 -3.41
N SER A 266 18.47 6.21 -3.25
CA SER A 266 18.41 7.59 -3.73
C SER A 266 18.28 7.65 -5.25
N ALA A 267 19.05 6.85 -5.98
CA ALA A 267 19.06 6.79 -7.42
C ALA A 267 17.71 6.34 -7.99
N ILE A 268 17.10 5.27 -7.46
CA ILE A 268 15.75 4.84 -7.85
C ILE A 268 14.75 5.97 -7.67
N THR A 269 14.81 6.67 -6.54
CA THR A 269 13.88 7.76 -6.24
C THR A 269 14.03 8.90 -7.25
N TYR A 270 15.27 9.33 -7.51
CA TYR A 270 15.50 10.42 -8.47
C TYR A 270 15.23 10.03 -9.92
N LEU A 271 15.54 8.80 -10.34
CA LEU A 271 15.19 8.30 -11.67
C LEU A 271 13.67 8.29 -11.86
N ARG A 272 12.89 7.88 -10.84
CA ARG A 272 11.43 7.95 -10.87
C ARG A 272 10.92 9.39 -10.91
N LEU A 273 11.48 10.29 -10.10
CA LEU A 273 11.14 11.72 -10.15
C LEU A 273 11.44 12.32 -11.53
N TYR A 274 12.55 11.95 -12.14
CA TYR A 274 12.94 12.40 -13.48
C TYR A 274 11.95 11.94 -14.56
N CYS A 275 11.43 10.71 -14.45
CA CYS A 275 10.39 10.19 -15.35
C CYS A 275 9.07 10.99 -15.26
N LEU A 276 8.76 11.53 -14.07
CA LEU A 276 7.59 12.37 -13.86
C LEU A 276 7.80 13.77 -14.41
N ASP A 277 8.90 14.39 -13.98
CA ASP A 277 9.31 15.72 -14.40
C ASP A 277 10.77 16.00 -14.01
N PRO A 278 11.66 16.36 -14.95
CA PRO A 278 13.05 16.67 -14.66
C PRO A 278 13.25 17.74 -13.58
N SER A 279 12.33 18.71 -13.45
CA SER A 279 12.45 19.79 -12.46
C SER A 279 12.29 19.31 -11.02
N LEU A 280 11.80 18.08 -10.81
CA LEU A 280 11.62 17.52 -9.46
C LEU A 280 12.93 16.98 -8.90
N VAL A 281 13.92 16.72 -9.75
CA VAL A 281 15.23 16.22 -9.33
C VAL A 281 16.06 17.36 -8.75
N LYS A 282 16.68 17.12 -7.59
CA LYS A 282 17.52 18.12 -6.96
C LYS A 282 18.80 18.34 -7.78
N ALA A 283 19.02 19.57 -8.24
CA ALA A 283 20.20 19.91 -9.04
C ALA A 283 21.52 19.63 -8.29
N ASN A 284 21.55 19.84 -6.97
CA ASN A 284 22.73 19.54 -6.16
C ASN A 284 23.04 18.04 -6.11
N TRP A 285 22.04 17.16 -6.08
CA TRP A 285 22.26 15.71 -6.03
C TRP A 285 22.96 15.21 -7.30
N VAL A 286 22.52 15.67 -8.48
CA VAL A 286 23.17 15.31 -9.75
C VAL A 286 24.60 15.85 -9.81
N LYS A 287 24.82 17.09 -9.35
CA LYS A 287 26.17 17.69 -9.28
C LYS A 287 27.09 16.90 -8.34
N THR A 288 26.61 16.51 -7.16
CA THR A 288 27.36 15.68 -6.21
C THR A 288 27.67 14.31 -6.81
N LEU A 289 26.70 13.64 -7.44
CA LEU A 289 26.93 12.35 -8.08
C LEU A 289 28.00 12.42 -9.19
N ARG A 290 27.96 13.47 -10.03
CA ARG A 290 28.99 13.71 -11.05
C ARG A 290 30.37 13.89 -10.40
N SER A 291 30.47 14.75 -9.39
CA SER A 291 31.72 14.98 -8.66
C SER A 291 32.25 13.72 -7.96
N ASP A 292 31.37 12.91 -7.38
CA ASP A 292 31.73 11.64 -6.71
C ASP A 292 32.27 10.60 -7.70
N VAL A 293 31.71 10.56 -8.91
CA VAL A 293 32.19 9.70 -9.99
C VAL A 293 33.54 10.19 -10.50
N GLU A 294 33.67 11.49 -10.80
CA GLU A 294 34.88 12.11 -11.33
C GLU A 294 36.07 12.02 -10.37
N SER A 295 35.85 12.27 -9.06
CA SER A 295 36.90 12.22 -8.03
C SER A 295 37.48 10.81 -7.84
N ARG A 296 36.69 9.75 -8.07
CA ARG A 296 37.15 8.36 -7.98
C ARG A 296 37.67 7.78 -9.30
N SER A 297 37.31 8.37 -10.44
CA SER A 297 37.88 7.98 -11.74
C SER A 297 39.40 8.21 -11.83
N GLN A 298 39.97 9.09 -11.00
CA GLN A 298 41.42 9.26 -10.88
C GLN A 298 42.11 8.17 -10.02
N ALA A 299 41.36 7.29 -9.35
CA ALA A 299 41.91 6.43 -8.30
C ALA A 299 41.97 4.92 -8.64
N GLN A 300 41.30 4.40 -9.68
CA GLN A 300 41.39 2.96 -10.00
C GLN A 300 40.82 2.61 -11.39
N THR A 301 41.72 2.39 -12.35
CA THR A 301 41.44 1.70 -13.62
C THR A 301 41.63 0.21 -13.40
N VAL A 302 40.60 -0.53 -12.97
CA VAL A 302 40.69 -2.00 -12.83
C VAL A 302 39.44 -2.71 -13.36
N LEU A 303 39.65 -3.38 -14.50
CA LEU A 303 39.01 -4.58 -15.04
C LEU A 303 37.47 -4.74 -14.94
N PHE A 304 36.82 -4.26 -16.00
CA PHE A 304 35.47 -4.63 -16.43
C PHE A 304 35.47 -6.07 -16.97
N THR A 305 34.99 -7.05 -16.19
CA THR A 305 34.25 -8.23 -16.70
C THR A 305 33.76 -9.16 -15.58
N GLU A 306 34.48 -9.30 -14.46
CA GLU A 306 34.09 -10.25 -13.40
C GLU A 306 33.17 -9.69 -12.30
N GLN A 307 32.98 -8.36 -12.23
CA GLN A 307 32.14 -7.75 -11.18
C GLN A 307 30.65 -7.62 -11.56
N ALA A 308 30.28 -7.82 -12.83
CA ALA A 308 28.89 -7.77 -13.28
C ALA A 308 28.05 -8.85 -12.59
N THR A 309 28.61 -10.04 -12.33
CA THR A 309 27.96 -11.12 -11.58
C THR A 309 27.84 -10.82 -10.09
N THR A 310 28.78 -10.08 -9.49
CA THR A 310 28.69 -9.61 -8.09
C THR A 310 27.61 -8.55 -7.94
N VAL A 311 27.53 -7.57 -8.84
CA VAL A 311 26.45 -6.59 -8.89
C VAL A 311 25.11 -7.29 -9.16
N HIS A 312 25.05 -8.28 -10.06
CA HIS A 312 23.86 -9.09 -10.28
C HIS A 312 23.47 -9.92 -9.06
N LYS A 313 24.43 -10.47 -8.29
CA LYS A 313 24.19 -11.19 -7.03
C LYS A 313 23.76 -10.27 -5.90
N VAL A 314 24.30 -9.05 -5.81
CA VAL A 314 23.89 -8.03 -4.83
C VAL A 314 22.47 -7.55 -5.14
N LEU A 315 22.17 -7.29 -6.42
CA LEU A 315 20.84 -6.88 -6.89
C LEU A 315 19.79 -8.02 -6.82
N LYS A 316 20.17 -9.28 -7.06
CA LYS A 316 19.28 -10.45 -6.92
C LYS A 316 19.15 -10.95 -5.49
N GLY A 317 20.19 -10.79 -4.66
CA GLY A 317 20.37 -11.54 -3.42
C GLY A 317 19.80 -10.91 -2.16
N SER A 318 19.16 -9.74 -2.22
CA SER A 318 18.85 -9.03 -0.98
C SER A 318 17.46 -8.43 -0.93
N SER A 319 16.96 -8.42 0.30
CA SER A 319 15.88 -7.61 0.87
C SER A 319 16.09 -6.09 0.71
N PHE A 320 16.65 -5.63 -0.43
CA PHE A 320 16.89 -4.21 -0.71
C PHE A 320 15.60 -3.44 -0.99
N PHE A 321 14.53 -4.14 -1.34
CA PHE A 321 13.19 -3.59 -1.56
C PHE A 321 12.27 -3.76 -0.33
N ASP A 322 12.85 -3.80 0.88
CA ASP A 322 12.12 -3.92 2.17
C ASP A 322 11.57 -2.52 2.62
N PRO A 323 10.33 -2.39 3.12
CA PRO A 323 9.67 -1.10 3.35
C PRO A 323 10.27 -0.26 4.48
N THR A 324 11.06 -0.84 5.38
CA THR A 324 11.74 -0.06 6.44
C THR A 324 12.67 1.00 5.87
N THR A 325 13.04 0.86 4.60
CA THR A 325 13.86 1.82 3.85
C THR A 325 13.04 2.88 3.10
N GLU A 326 11.73 2.69 2.93
CA GLU A 326 10.80 3.70 2.39
C GLU A 326 10.42 4.75 3.45
N GLU A 327 10.19 4.35 4.71
CA GLU A 327 9.91 5.31 5.81
C GLU A 327 11.07 6.30 6.05
N ALA A 328 12.32 5.89 5.77
CA ALA A 328 13.50 6.76 5.87
C ALA A 328 13.62 7.79 4.72
N LEU A 329 12.83 7.65 3.65
CA LEU A 329 12.81 8.55 2.49
C LEU A 329 11.71 9.62 2.58
N GLU A 330 10.84 9.53 3.59
CA GLU A 330 9.73 10.46 3.82
C GLU A 330 10.10 11.66 4.70
N ASP A 331 11.39 11.90 4.91
CA ASP A 331 11.88 13.13 5.54
C ASP A 331 11.66 14.30 4.57
N THR A 332 10.41 14.75 4.52
CA THR A 332 9.89 15.89 3.78
C THR A 332 10.44 17.16 4.40
N THR A 333 11.69 17.49 4.11
CA THR A 333 12.11 18.89 4.16
C THR A 333 11.29 19.65 3.10
N PRO A 334 10.52 20.68 3.49
CA PRO A 334 9.77 21.48 2.54
C PRO A 334 10.74 22.07 1.52
N MET A 335 10.61 21.66 0.27
CA MET A 335 11.45 22.18 -0.80
C MET A 335 10.80 23.45 -1.36
N THR A 336 11.32 24.59 -0.94
CA THR A 336 11.11 25.88 -1.61
C THR A 336 11.72 25.78 -3.01
N VAL A 337 10.90 26.03 -4.03
CA VAL A 337 11.40 26.33 -5.38
C VAL A 337 11.46 27.85 -5.44
N GLU A 338 12.60 28.40 -5.83
CA GLU A 338 12.65 29.79 -6.27
C GLU A 338 11.79 29.90 -7.53
N ASP A 339 10.86 30.86 -7.55
CA ASP A 339 10.01 31.11 -8.70
C ASP A 339 10.89 31.57 -9.87
N ASP A 340 11.24 30.64 -10.77
CA ASP A 340 11.72 30.97 -12.10
C ASP A 340 10.48 31.11 -13.00
N ASP A 341 10.23 32.33 -13.48
CA ASP A 341 9.14 32.70 -14.38
C ASP A 341 9.30 32.14 -15.82
N ALA A 342 10.33 31.33 -16.07
CA ALA A 342 10.57 30.69 -17.36
C ALA A 342 9.64 29.48 -17.56
N GLU A 343 8.79 29.55 -18.60
CA GLU A 343 7.83 28.51 -18.98
C GLU A 343 8.49 27.12 -19.10
N PRO A 344 8.22 26.17 -18.18
CA PRO A 344 8.74 24.83 -18.41
C PRO A 344 7.83 24.13 -19.41
N GLU A 345 8.41 23.45 -20.39
CA GLU A 345 7.71 22.49 -21.24
C GLU A 345 6.87 21.53 -20.38
N LEU A 346 5.69 21.15 -20.87
CA LEU A 346 4.91 20.09 -20.24
C LEU A 346 5.74 18.80 -20.23
N SER A 347 5.89 18.18 -19.07
CA SER A 347 6.48 16.84 -19.04
C SER A 347 5.60 15.86 -19.81
N ALA A 348 6.22 14.84 -20.39
CA ALA A 348 5.53 13.81 -21.16
C ALA A 348 4.36 13.17 -20.38
N LYS A 349 4.55 12.97 -19.06
CA LYS A 349 3.51 12.44 -18.16
C LYS A 349 2.34 13.39 -17.98
N ILE A 350 2.59 14.69 -17.77
CA ILE A 350 1.49 15.66 -17.63
C ILE A 350 0.77 15.85 -18.97
N GLN A 351 1.49 15.84 -20.09
CA GLN A 351 0.88 15.87 -21.41
C GLN A 351 0.00 14.64 -21.64
N ALA A 352 0.47 13.43 -21.27
CA ALA A 352 -0.32 12.20 -21.34
C ALA A 352 -1.56 12.27 -20.43
N LEU A 353 -1.44 12.82 -19.22
CA LEU A 353 -2.57 13.06 -18.33
C LEU A 353 -3.61 13.98 -18.99
N VAL A 354 -3.19 15.12 -19.54
CA VAL A 354 -4.14 16.05 -20.16
C VAL A 354 -4.82 15.40 -21.38
N ASN A 355 -4.08 14.66 -22.20
CA ASN A 355 -4.66 13.92 -23.33
C ASN A 355 -5.74 12.91 -22.86
N GLN A 356 -5.52 12.21 -21.75
CA GLN A 356 -6.53 11.30 -21.17
C GLN A 356 -7.74 12.08 -20.64
N LEU A 357 -7.51 13.17 -19.89
CA LEU A 357 -8.58 14.04 -19.39
C LEU A 357 -9.43 14.61 -20.52
N ASP A 358 -8.81 14.92 -21.66
CA ASP A 358 -9.51 15.44 -22.82
C ASP A 358 -10.33 14.38 -23.56
N ALA A 359 -9.88 13.13 -23.55
CA ALA A 359 -10.60 12.01 -24.15
C ALA A 359 -11.82 11.54 -23.33
N PHE A 360 -11.85 11.81 -22.02
CA PHE A 360 -12.93 11.33 -21.17
C PHE A 360 -14.27 12.06 -21.40
N PRO A 361 -15.41 11.34 -21.38
CA PRO A 361 -16.74 11.93 -21.52
C PRO A 361 -17.01 13.01 -20.47
N SER A 362 -17.82 14.01 -20.83
CA SER A 362 -18.31 15.00 -19.85
C SER A 362 -19.12 14.32 -18.73
N GLY A 363 -19.06 14.87 -17.51
CA GLY A 363 -19.79 14.35 -16.35
C GLY A 363 -19.09 13.23 -15.58
N ASP A 364 -18.08 12.57 -16.16
CA ASP A 364 -17.30 11.57 -15.44
C ASP A 364 -16.34 12.21 -14.44
N LYS A 365 -16.21 11.59 -13.26
CA LYS A 365 -15.34 12.02 -12.17
C LYS A 365 -14.05 11.19 -12.20
N ILE A 366 -12.92 11.88 -12.09
CA ILE A 366 -11.58 11.34 -12.32
C ILE A 366 -10.72 11.52 -11.07
N LEU A 367 -10.04 10.47 -10.67
CA LEU A 367 -9.02 10.51 -9.63
C LEU A 367 -7.62 10.43 -10.24
N VAL A 368 -6.73 11.30 -9.80
CA VAL A 368 -5.32 11.30 -10.22
C VAL A 368 -4.45 11.08 -8.99
N PHE A 369 -3.73 9.95 -8.97
CA PHE A 369 -2.86 9.56 -7.88
C PHE A 369 -1.40 9.80 -8.21
N SER A 370 -0.65 10.31 -7.23
CA SER A 370 0.82 10.29 -7.23
C SER A 370 1.36 10.15 -5.82
N GLN A 371 2.51 9.48 -5.67
CA GLN A 371 3.21 9.45 -4.38
C GLN A 371 3.89 10.77 -4.05
N PHE A 372 4.23 11.57 -5.07
CA PHE A 372 5.01 12.79 -4.90
C PHE A 372 4.08 14.01 -4.87
N THR A 373 3.83 14.54 -3.68
CA THR A 373 2.96 15.72 -3.48
C THR A 373 3.44 16.96 -4.24
N ARG A 374 4.75 17.11 -4.47
CA ARG A 374 5.31 18.18 -5.31
C ARG A 374 4.90 18.05 -6.78
N PHE A 375 4.79 16.82 -7.28
CA PHE A 375 4.29 16.57 -8.63
C PHE A 375 2.79 16.88 -8.72
N LEU A 376 2.01 16.54 -7.68
CA LEU A 376 0.60 16.97 -7.59
C LEU A 376 0.46 18.49 -7.63
N THR A 377 1.31 19.25 -6.92
CA THR A 377 1.32 20.72 -7.00
C THR A 377 1.60 21.22 -8.42
N ARG A 378 2.51 20.55 -9.14
CA ARG A 378 2.80 20.91 -10.53
C ARG A 378 1.63 20.59 -11.47
N ILE A 379 1.01 19.43 -11.31
CA ILE A 379 -0.20 19.05 -12.06
C ILE A 379 -1.29 20.11 -11.81
N GLU A 380 -1.59 20.43 -10.55
CA GLU A 380 -2.60 21.42 -10.16
C GLU A 380 -2.39 22.77 -10.84
N ARG A 381 -1.15 23.26 -10.87
CA ARG A 381 -0.79 24.52 -11.54
C ARG A 381 -1.05 24.45 -13.05
N ILE A 382 -0.66 23.36 -13.71
CA ILE A 382 -0.84 23.19 -15.16
C ILE A 382 -2.32 23.03 -15.52
N LEU A 383 -3.08 22.27 -14.73
CA LEU A 383 -4.53 22.12 -14.91
C LEU A 383 -5.24 23.47 -14.75
N THR A 384 -4.88 24.26 -13.74
CA THR A 384 -5.43 25.61 -13.52
C THR A 384 -5.17 26.52 -14.71
N ARG A 385 -3.93 26.53 -15.24
CA ARG A 385 -3.57 27.33 -16.43
C ARG A 385 -4.34 26.92 -17.68
N ARG A 386 -4.69 25.63 -17.81
CA ARG A 386 -5.52 25.11 -18.91
C ARG A 386 -7.03 25.25 -18.68
N GLY A 387 -7.46 25.90 -17.59
CA GLY A 387 -8.87 26.07 -17.27
C GLY A 387 -9.58 24.77 -16.86
N ILE A 388 -8.83 23.82 -16.29
CA ILE A 388 -9.35 22.56 -15.75
C ILE A 388 -9.37 22.67 -14.21
N PRO A 389 -10.53 22.95 -13.58
CA PRO A 389 -10.64 22.98 -12.13
C PRO A 389 -10.36 21.60 -11.55
N SER A 390 -9.53 21.56 -10.52
CA SER A 390 -9.22 20.35 -9.77
C SER A 390 -9.37 20.57 -8.27
N LEU A 391 -9.68 19.50 -7.56
CA LEU A 391 -9.60 19.44 -6.10
C LEU A 391 -8.34 18.68 -5.70
N ARG A 392 -7.86 18.90 -4.48
CA ARG A 392 -6.68 18.23 -3.94
C ARG A 392 -6.96 17.65 -2.57
N LEU A 393 -6.42 16.48 -2.30
CA LEU A 393 -6.50 15.81 -1.01
C LEU A 393 -5.16 15.11 -0.72
N ASP A 394 -4.42 15.65 0.24
CA ASP A 394 -3.16 15.11 0.72
C ASP A 394 -3.04 15.20 2.26
N GLY A 395 -1.87 14.82 2.80
CA GLY A 395 -1.64 14.75 4.25
C GLY A 395 -1.58 16.11 4.95
N SER A 396 -1.55 17.23 4.22
CA SER A 396 -1.49 18.58 4.81
C SER A 396 -2.88 19.11 5.24
N GLN A 397 -3.96 18.48 4.77
CA GLN A 397 -5.32 18.93 5.05
C GLN A 397 -5.85 18.42 6.39
N THR A 398 -6.55 19.32 7.10
CA THR A 398 -7.33 18.96 8.28
C THR A 398 -8.53 18.08 7.93
N ASP A 399 -9.07 17.36 8.90
CA ASP A 399 -10.26 16.53 8.71
C ASP A 399 -11.48 17.33 8.22
N ALA A 400 -11.65 18.56 8.70
CA ALA A 400 -12.73 19.45 8.25
C ALA A 400 -12.58 19.83 6.77
N GLN A 401 -11.38 20.24 6.35
CA GLN A 401 -11.08 20.55 4.96
C GLN A 401 -11.29 19.33 4.05
N ARG A 402 -10.82 18.15 4.50
CA ARG A 402 -10.99 16.89 3.77
C ARG A 402 -12.48 16.59 3.52
N ARG A 403 -13.32 16.72 4.55
CA ARG A 403 -14.78 16.50 4.43
C ARG A 403 -15.42 17.47 3.44
N THR A 404 -15.04 18.75 3.48
CA THR A 404 -15.54 19.77 2.53
C THR A 404 -15.15 19.44 1.09
N THR A 405 -13.90 19.08 0.85
CA THR A 405 -13.40 18.67 -0.47
C THR A 405 -14.18 17.47 -1.01
N LEU A 406 -14.39 16.45 -0.17
CA LEU A 406 -15.12 15.24 -0.57
C LEU A 406 -16.58 15.53 -0.87
N LYS A 407 -17.27 16.32 -0.03
CA LYS A 407 -18.65 16.76 -0.30
C LYS A 407 -18.76 17.49 -1.63
N ARG A 408 -17.81 18.37 -1.94
CA ARG A 408 -17.78 19.10 -3.21
C ARG A 408 -17.52 18.19 -4.42
N PHE A 409 -16.70 17.16 -4.25
CA PHE A 409 -16.41 16.17 -5.29
C PHE A 409 -17.57 15.22 -5.57
N ASP A 410 -18.33 14.84 -4.54
CA ASP A 410 -19.46 13.89 -4.59
C ASP A 410 -20.66 14.42 -5.39
N VAL A 411 -20.78 15.74 -5.54
CA VAL A 411 -21.82 16.36 -6.36
C VAL A 411 -21.56 16.14 -7.85
N VAL A 412 -22.53 15.54 -8.53
CA VAL A 412 -22.55 15.35 -9.99
C VAL A 412 -23.48 16.38 -10.60
N ASP A 413 -22.93 17.28 -11.40
CA ASP A 413 -23.71 18.27 -12.14
C ASP A 413 -24.47 17.58 -13.30
N THR A 414 -25.79 17.44 -13.18
CA THR A 414 -26.65 16.85 -14.22
C THR A 414 -27.02 17.85 -15.33
N ASP A 415 -27.05 19.14 -15.02
CA ASP A 415 -27.61 20.19 -15.89
C ASP A 415 -26.59 21.22 -16.41
N ASN A 416 -25.30 21.02 -16.17
CA ASN A 416 -24.27 22.04 -16.39
C ASN A 416 -23.42 21.73 -17.64
N ALA A 417 -23.75 22.36 -18.76
CA ALA A 417 -23.24 22.08 -20.13
C ALA A 417 -21.72 22.30 -20.37
N LYS A 418 -20.90 22.49 -19.33
CA LYS A 418 -19.44 22.70 -19.45
C LYS A 418 -18.68 21.42 -19.13
N LYS A 419 -17.71 21.06 -19.99
CA LYS A 419 -16.80 19.92 -19.76
C LYS A 419 -16.06 20.03 -18.42
N TRP A 420 -15.74 21.25 -17.98
CA TRP A 420 -14.99 21.52 -16.76
C TRP A 420 -15.74 22.53 -15.86
N PRO A 421 -16.65 22.08 -14.98
CA PRO A 421 -17.37 22.96 -14.06
C PRO A 421 -16.48 23.42 -12.88
N GLU A 422 -16.55 24.72 -12.56
CA GLU A 422 -15.78 25.29 -11.43
C GLU A 422 -16.39 24.96 -10.07
N ALA A 423 -17.72 24.97 -9.95
CA ALA A 423 -18.41 24.71 -8.68
C ALA A 423 -18.16 23.27 -8.18
N HIS A 424 -18.26 22.29 -9.06
CA HIS A 424 -18.11 20.87 -8.73
C HIS A 424 -17.03 20.20 -9.62
N PRO A 425 -15.74 20.48 -9.36
CA PRO A 425 -14.64 19.99 -10.19
C PRO A 425 -14.69 18.47 -10.40
N ARG A 426 -14.27 18.06 -11.60
CA ARG A 426 -14.29 16.65 -12.02
C ARG A 426 -13.02 15.89 -11.67
N VAL A 427 -11.91 16.60 -11.47
CA VAL A 427 -10.61 16.02 -11.19
C VAL A 427 -10.30 16.16 -9.71
N LEU A 428 -9.96 15.05 -9.05
CA LEU A 428 -9.47 15.04 -7.68
C LEU A 428 -8.04 14.46 -7.64
N LEU A 429 -7.09 15.30 -7.25
CA LEU A 429 -5.69 14.97 -7.04
C LEU A 429 -5.49 14.37 -5.65
N LEU A 430 -4.97 13.15 -5.58
CA LEU A 430 -4.83 12.40 -4.35
C LEU A 430 -3.37 11.99 -4.12
N SER A 431 -2.85 12.29 -2.93
CA SER A 431 -1.68 11.55 -2.46
C SER A 431 -2.12 10.16 -2.04
N LEU A 432 -1.31 9.14 -2.32
CA LEU A 432 -1.70 7.76 -2.01
C LEU A 432 -1.90 7.51 -0.51
N LYS A 433 -1.14 8.18 0.35
CA LYS A 433 -1.36 8.13 1.81
C LYS A 433 -2.73 8.66 2.20
N ALA A 434 -3.16 9.76 1.60
CA ALA A 434 -4.46 10.35 1.91
C ALA A 434 -5.61 9.56 1.27
N GLY A 435 -5.36 8.87 0.15
CA GLY A 435 -6.30 7.93 -0.47
C GLY A 435 -6.55 6.66 0.36
N ALA A 436 -5.63 6.30 1.26
CA ALA A 436 -5.77 5.14 2.14
C ALA A 436 -6.77 5.34 3.30
N CYS A 437 -7.17 6.59 3.59
CA CYS A 437 -7.97 6.98 4.76
C CYS A 437 -9.47 6.61 4.72
N GLY A 438 -9.85 5.42 4.26
CA GLY A 438 -11.24 4.96 4.42
C GLY A 438 -12.29 5.68 3.57
N LEU A 439 -11.90 6.38 2.50
CA LEU A 439 -12.80 7.26 1.74
C LEU A 439 -13.86 6.49 0.91
N ASN A 440 -15.05 7.09 0.74
CA ASN A 440 -16.04 6.65 -0.25
C ASN A 440 -15.88 7.48 -1.51
N LEU A 441 -15.43 6.88 -2.62
CA LEU A 441 -15.20 7.56 -3.89
C LEU A 441 -15.97 6.89 -5.03
N THR A 442 -17.13 6.31 -4.73
CA THR A 442 -18.00 5.60 -5.70
C THR A 442 -18.51 6.50 -6.84
N VAL A 443 -18.50 7.82 -6.66
CA VAL A 443 -18.82 8.79 -7.72
C VAL A 443 -17.81 8.78 -8.86
N ALA A 444 -16.56 8.37 -8.59
CA ALA A 444 -15.50 8.30 -9.60
C ALA A 444 -15.61 7.01 -10.43
N ASN A 445 -15.23 7.10 -11.71
CA ASN A 445 -15.18 5.96 -12.61
C ASN A 445 -13.88 5.87 -13.41
N HIS A 446 -13.03 6.90 -13.37
CA HIS A 446 -11.67 6.85 -13.93
C HIS A 446 -10.62 7.07 -12.84
N VAL A 447 -9.58 6.25 -12.87
CA VAL A 447 -8.42 6.36 -11.98
C VAL A 447 -7.15 6.43 -12.81
N ILE A 448 -6.33 7.45 -12.60
CA ILE A 448 -5.02 7.60 -13.24
C ILE A 448 -3.94 7.53 -12.17
N PHE A 449 -3.05 6.55 -12.28
CA PHE A 449 -1.81 6.48 -11.52
C PHE A 449 -0.68 7.09 -12.36
N MET A 450 -0.10 8.18 -11.86
CA MET A 450 0.96 8.90 -12.56
C MET A 450 2.34 8.23 -12.44
N ASP A 451 2.53 7.44 -11.39
CA ASP A 451 3.77 6.74 -11.07
C ASP A 451 3.46 5.29 -10.63
N PRO A 452 4.28 4.31 -11.04
CA PRO A 452 4.13 2.92 -10.62
C PRO A 452 4.53 2.74 -9.16
N TRP A 453 3.90 1.79 -8.49
CA TRP A 453 4.11 1.50 -7.07
C TRP A 453 4.64 0.09 -6.85
N TRP A 454 5.53 -0.05 -5.87
CA TRP A 454 6.13 -1.33 -5.48
C TRP A 454 5.13 -2.30 -4.82
N GLN A 455 4.04 -1.76 -4.27
CA GLN A 455 3.03 -2.50 -3.53
C GLN A 455 1.69 -2.45 -4.26
N SER A 456 1.38 -3.50 -5.03
CA SER A 456 0.09 -3.71 -5.70
C SER A 456 -1.10 -3.59 -4.73
N ALA A 457 -0.88 -3.99 -3.47
CA ALA A 457 -1.82 -3.83 -2.37
C ALA A 457 -2.43 -2.43 -2.34
N ILE A 458 -1.63 -1.37 -2.37
CA ILE A 458 -2.12 0.00 -2.17
C ILE A 458 -2.90 0.51 -3.39
N ILE A 459 -2.51 0.10 -4.59
CA ILE A 459 -3.31 0.31 -5.81
C ILE A 459 -4.66 -0.38 -5.66
N GLN A 460 -4.68 -1.65 -5.25
CA GLN A 460 -5.92 -2.39 -5.01
C GLN A 460 -6.76 -1.73 -3.92
N GLN A 461 -6.13 -1.20 -2.88
CA GLN A 461 -6.81 -0.49 -1.80
C GLN A 461 -7.50 0.77 -2.30
N ALA A 462 -6.80 1.58 -3.11
CA ALA A 462 -7.34 2.79 -3.72
C ALA A 462 -8.47 2.47 -4.69
N THR A 463 -8.29 1.49 -5.58
CA THR A 463 -9.33 0.98 -6.50
C THR A 463 -10.55 0.48 -5.74
N ASP A 464 -10.37 -0.24 -4.63
CA ASP A 464 -11.44 -0.74 -3.79
C ASP A 464 -12.25 0.37 -3.07
N ARG A 465 -11.74 1.61 -2.97
CA ARG A 465 -12.49 2.77 -2.47
C ARG A 465 -13.54 3.28 -3.47
N ILE A 466 -13.41 2.88 -4.72
CA ILE A 466 -14.25 3.31 -5.85
C ILE A 466 -15.13 2.15 -6.29
N ARG A 467 -14.53 0.99 -6.59
CA ARG A 467 -15.21 -0.24 -6.97
C ARG A 467 -15.79 -0.93 -5.73
N ARG A 468 -16.87 -0.38 -5.15
CA ARG A 468 -17.56 -0.91 -3.97
C ARG A 468 -19.07 -0.74 -4.10
N LEU A 469 -19.83 -1.26 -3.13
CA LEU A 469 -21.28 -1.05 -3.05
C LEU A 469 -21.62 0.45 -3.22
N GLY A 470 -22.51 0.75 -4.16
CA GLY A 470 -22.84 2.12 -4.60
C GLY A 470 -22.24 2.52 -5.94
N GLN A 471 -21.25 1.80 -6.46
CA GLN A 471 -20.74 2.02 -7.82
C GLN A 471 -21.74 1.52 -8.86
N THR A 472 -22.09 2.38 -9.80
CA THR A 472 -23.06 2.10 -10.88
C THR A 472 -22.44 2.14 -12.27
N LYS A 473 -21.29 2.81 -12.45
CA LYS A 473 -20.61 2.96 -13.73
C LYS A 473 -19.45 1.95 -13.88
N PRO A 474 -19.16 1.47 -15.11
CA PRO A 474 -17.92 0.78 -15.43
C PRO A 474 -16.71 1.64 -15.04
N MET A 475 -15.65 0.99 -14.57
CA MET A 475 -14.47 1.67 -14.06
C MET A 475 -13.24 1.40 -14.92
N THR A 476 -12.44 2.42 -15.19
CA THR A 476 -11.15 2.27 -15.88
C THR A 476 -10.00 2.73 -14.99
N VAL A 477 -8.95 1.92 -14.90
CA VAL A 477 -7.69 2.23 -14.21
C VAL A 477 -6.59 2.41 -15.25
N HIS A 478 -5.93 3.55 -15.25
CA HIS A 478 -4.84 3.90 -16.15
C HIS A 478 -3.54 3.99 -15.37
N HIS A 479 -2.54 3.18 -15.73
CA HIS A 479 -1.18 3.29 -15.25
C HIS A 479 -0.34 3.99 -16.32
N LEU A 480 0.02 5.26 -16.10
CA LEU A 480 0.96 5.92 -17.00
C LEU A 480 2.37 5.43 -16.67
N LEU A 481 3.07 4.85 -17.64
CA LEU A 481 4.42 4.29 -17.45
C LEU A 481 5.38 4.90 -18.48
N ALA A 482 6.48 5.49 -18.03
CA ALA A 482 7.53 5.99 -18.90
C ALA A 482 8.27 4.82 -19.56
N ALA A 483 8.15 4.70 -20.88
CA ALA A 483 8.68 3.57 -21.64
C ALA A 483 10.22 3.55 -21.62
N GLY A 484 10.82 2.37 -21.48
CA GLY A 484 12.28 2.22 -21.45
C GLY A 484 12.96 2.82 -20.23
N THR A 485 12.26 2.92 -19.09
CA THR A 485 12.78 3.50 -17.84
C THR A 485 12.65 2.55 -16.66
N ILE A 486 13.11 2.99 -15.48
CA ILE A 486 12.99 2.25 -14.23
C ILE A 486 11.53 1.94 -13.86
N GLU A 487 10.57 2.72 -14.35
CA GLU A 487 9.14 2.54 -14.05
C GLU A 487 8.60 1.17 -14.49
N GLU A 488 9.01 0.66 -15.64
CA GLU A 488 8.64 -0.68 -16.12
C GLU A 488 9.17 -1.76 -15.18
N ARG A 489 10.38 -1.56 -14.62
CA ARG A 489 10.96 -2.48 -13.65
C ARG A 489 10.19 -2.44 -12.32
N VAL A 490 9.76 -1.27 -11.86
CA VAL A 490 8.88 -1.14 -10.69
C VAL A 490 7.58 -1.92 -10.90
N ARG A 491 6.94 -1.75 -12.06
CA ARG A 491 5.71 -2.45 -12.45
C ARG A 491 5.92 -3.97 -12.45
N TYR A 492 7.00 -4.45 -13.06
CA TYR A 492 7.37 -5.87 -13.08
C TYR A 492 7.53 -6.45 -11.67
N VAL A 493 8.27 -5.78 -10.80
CA VAL A 493 8.47 -6.25 -9.40
C VAL A 493 7.15 -6.29 -8.64
N SER A 494 6.30 -5.29 -8.84
CA SER A 494 4.97 -5.22 -8.22
C SER A 494 4.05 -6.36 -8.66
N ALA A 495 4.06 -6.70 -9.96
CA ALA A 495 3.32 -7.84 -10.50
C ALA A 495 3.83 -9.18 -9.95
N HIS A 496 5.15 -9.33 -9.79
CA HIS A 496 5.73 -10.53 -9.21
C HIS A 496 5.33 -10.72 -7.73
N LYS A 497 5.31 -9.63 -6.94
CA LYS A 497 4.81 -9.67 -5.55
C LYS A 497 3.33 -10.05 -5.48
N GLN A 498 2.52 -9.57 -6.42
CA GLN A 498 1.09 -9.91 -6.50
C GLN A 498 0.89 -11.41 -6.78
N LYS A 499 1.68 -11.98 -7.70
CA LYS A 499 1.62 -13.41 -8.02
C LYS A 499 1.82 -14.31 -6.81
N ILE A 500 2.76 -14.00 -5.91
CA ILE A 500 2.96 -14.75 -4.66
C ILE A 500 1.68 -14.79 -3.82
N SER A 501 0.97 -13.66 -3.74
CA SER A 501 -0.31 -13.58 -3.03
C SER A 501 -1.36 -14.45 -3.73
N ASP A 502 -1.47 -14.36 -5.06
CA ASP A 502 -2.48 -15.11 -5.81
C ASP A 502 -2.23 -16.63 -5.75
N ASP A 503 -0.97 -17.07 -5.87
CA ASP A 503 -0.55 -18.46 -5.74
C ASP A 503 -0.86 -19.00 -4.34
N ALA A 504 -0.62 -18.20 -3.30
CA ALA A 504 -0.94 -18.54 -1.91
C ALA A 504 -2.44 -18.58 -1.61
N PHE A 505 -3.31 -18.12 -2.51
CA PHE A 505 -4.78 -18.17 -2.40
C PHE A 505 -5.44 -18.90 -3.58
N SER A 506 -4.67 -19.70 -4.34
CA SER A 506 -5.09 -20.34 -5.59
C SER A 506 -6.34 -21.22 -5.50
N TRP A 507 -6.71 -21.72 -4.30
CA TRP A 507 -7.96 -22.48 -4.10
C TRP A 507 -9.22 -21.61 -4.18
N ILE A 508 -9.09 -20.28 -4.09
CA ILE A 508 -10.20 -19.34 -4.24
C ILE A 508 -10.46 -19.17 -5.74
N LYS A 509 -11.46 -19.90 -6.24
CA LYS A 509 -11.93 -19.78 -7.62
C LYS A 509 -12.50 -18.37 -7.83
N THR A 510 -11.69 -17.48 -8.41
CA THR A 510 -12.17 -16.22 -8.97
C THR A 510 -12.32 -16.46 -10.48
N PRO A 511 -13.48 -16.17 -11.09
CA PRO A 511 -13.63 -16.28 -12.53
C PRO A 511 -12.69 -15.28 -13.18
N VAL A 512 -11.57 -15.78 -13.70
CA VAL A 512 -10.79 -15.05 -14.71
C VAL A 512 -11.66 -15.02 -15.97
N LEU A 513 -11.81 -13.87 -16.61
CA LEU A 513 -12.46 -13.80 -17.92
C LEU A 513 -11.78 -14.86 -18.81
N LYS A 514 -12.55 -15.74 -19.46
CA LYS A 514 -12.01 -16.89 -20.21
C LYS A 514 -10.88 -16.48 -21.16
N GLU A 515 -11.00 -15.31 -21.78
CA GLU A 515 -10.03 -14.71 -22.69
C GLU A 515 -8.70 -14.34 -22.00
N GLU A 516 -8.72 -13.82 -20.78
CA GLU A 516 -7.50 -13.50 -20.01
C GLU A 516 -6.78 -14.77 -19.53
N ALA A 517 -7.54 -15.81 -19.15
CA ALA A 517 -6.97 -17.09 -18.77
C ALA A 517 -6.35 -17.83 -19.96
N GLU A 518 -6.97 -17.76 -21.14
CA GLU A 518 -6.41 -18.29 -22.38
C GLU A 518 -5.19 -17.49 -22.83
N ALA A 519 -5.23 -16.16 -22.80
CA ALA A 519 -4.08 -15.31 -23.13
C ALA A 519 -2.89 -15.53 -22.18
N ALA A 520 -3.14 -15.67 -20.88
CA ALA A 520 -2.10 -15.98 -19.89
C ALA A 520 -1.50 -17.38 -20.12
N ARG A 521 -2.33 -18.39 -20.43
CA ARG A 521 -1.85 -19.75 -20.77
C ARG A 521 -1.05 -19.77 -22.07
N ILE A 522 -1.47 -19.03 -23.09
CA ILE A 522 -0.73 -18.89 -24.34
C ILE A 522 0.59 -18.16 -24.08
N SER A 523 0.59 -17.09 -23.30
CA SER A 523 1.81 -16.36 -22.93
C SER A 523 2.79 -17.22 -22.11
N ASP A 524 2.30 -18.00 -21.16
CA ASP A 524 3.14 -18.92 -20.38
C ASP A 524 3.65 -20.09 -21.23
N ALA A 525 2.85 -20.60 -22.17
CA ALA A 525 3.28 -21.60 -23.15
C ALA A 525 4.35 -21.05 -24.11
N LEU A 526 4.21 -19.81 -24.58
CA LEU A 526 5.21 -19.13 -25.42
C LEU A 526 6.52 -18.92 -24.65
N LYS A 527 6.45 -18.49 -23.39
CA LYS A 527 7.63 -18.41 -22.51
C LYS A 527 8.30 -19.75 -22.27
N ALA A 528 7.53 -20.83 -22.11
CA ALA A 528 8.07 -22.18 -21.96
C ALA A 528 8.77 -22.68 -23.23
N LEU A 529 8.39 -22.13 -24.39
CA LEU A 529 9.02 -22.36 -25.69
C LEU A 529 10.16 -21.36 -25.99
N GLY A 530 10.45 -20.41 -25.11
CA GLY A 530 11.47 -19.38 -25.30
C GLY A 530 11.12 -18.32 -26.36
N LEU A 531 9.83 -18.13 -26.64
CA LEU A 531 9.29 -17.16 -27.62
C LEU A 531 8.81 -15.87 -26.97
#